data_AF-A0A8F9XMJ1-F1
#
_entry.id   AF-A0A8F9XMJ1-F1
#
_cell.length_a   1.000
_cell.length_b   1.000
_cell.length_c   1.000
_cell.angle_alpha   90.00
_cell.angle_beta   90.00
_cell.angle_gamma   90.00
#
_symmetry.space_group_name_H-M   'P 1'
#
loop_
_entity.id
_entity.type
_entity.pdbx_description
1 polymer ?
#
loop_
_entity_poly.entity_id
_entity_poly.type
_entity_poly.pdbx_seq_one_letter_code
_entity_poly.pdbx_strand_id
1 'polypeptide(L)'
;MLLEQAELRETHRRTYAALRANFLSSRTARRAGQAPVPFKDGSPAIPANAVWTIVTGLPRAGLSLLLRMLAFGGYPVLTDGRRPPDVHNPLGYFEWAPAARLHVAPRLIDEAANHALKLPADALSHLPRDRRYRVLFVTRDPEEIARSQATVLGKELPAEAAEQLARRASERLAAARADSAFDVLEVPFNELRRHPAEWAARLTAFLGPERLRRPEAMAGAIHPDLPRHRRA
;
A
#
# COMPACT_ATOMS: atom_id res chain seq x y z
N MET A 1 -3.84 -30.86 -2.53
CA MET A 1 -3.06 -30.00 -1.63
C MET A 1 -1.83 -29.35 -2.31
N LEU A 2 -0.82 -30.09 -2.80
CA LEU A 2 0.35 -29.48 -3.49
C LEU A 2 0.02 -28.84 -4.86
N LEU A 3 -0.85 -29.48 -5.65
CA LEU A 3 -1.32 -28.97 -6.94
C LEU A 3 -2.14 -27.67 -6.80
N GLU A 4 -3.02 -27.63 -5.80
CA GLU A 4 -3.88 -26.49 -5.48
C GLU A 4 -3.07 -25.25 -5.03
N GLN A 5 -1.96 -25.48 -4.30
CA GLN A 5 -1.03 -24.41 -3.96
C GLN A 5 -0.20 -23.91 -5.15
N ALA A 6 0.12 -24.78 -6.11
CA ALA A 6 0.84 -24.39 -7.32
C ALA A 6 -0.06 -23.57 -8.27
N GLU A 7 -1.32 -23.97 -8.44
CA GLU A 7 -2.31 -23.23 -9.23
C GLU A 7 -2.65 -21.88 -8.61
N LEU A 8 -2.74 -21.79 -7.27
CA LEU A 8 -2.95 -20.52 -6.59
C LEU A 8 -1.74 -19.57 -6.75
N ARG A 9 -0.51 -20.09 -6.61
CA ARG A 9 0.73 -19.33 -6.89
C ARG A 9 0.81 -18.86 -8.34
N GLU A 10 0.37 -19.68 -9.29
CA GLU A 10 0.31 -19.33 -10.71
C GLU A 10 -0.76 -18.28 -11.00
N THR A 11 -1.95 -18.42 -10.42
CA THR A 11 -3.03 -17.42 -10.49
C THR A 11 -2.56 -16.08 -9.93
N HIS A 12 -1.79 -16.10 -8.84
CA HIS A 12 -1.19 -14.90 -8.26
C HIS A 12 -0.12 -14.28 -9.17
N ARG A 13 0.76 -15.11 -9.76
CA ARG A 13 1.76 -14.65 -10.74
C ARG A 13 1.10 -14.02 -11.95
N ARG A 14 0.04 -14.63 -12.47
CA ARG A 14 -0.77 -14.12 -13.60
C ARG A 14 -1.52 -12.84 -13.24
N THR A 15 -2.12 -12.78 -12.04
CA THR A 15 -2.79 -11.57 -11.55
C THR A 15 -1.79 -10.43 -11.37
N TYR A 16 -0.58 -10.71 -10.88
CA TYR A 16 0.48 -9.71 -10.74
C TYR A 16 1.05 -9.28 -12.10
N ALA A 17 1.21 -10.22 -13.04
CA ALA A 17 1.59 -9.93 -14.41
C ALA A 17 0.51 -9.09 -15.12
N ALA A 18 -0.78 -9.33 -14.85
CA ALA A 18 -1.90 -8.58 -15.38
C ALA A 18 -2.02 -7.18 -14.74
N LEU A 19 -1.80 -7.05 -13.43
CA LEU A 19 -1.70 -5.74 -12.75
C LEU A 19 -0.53 -4.94 -13.32
N ARG A 20 0.64 -5.58 -13.50
CA ARG A 20 1.81 -4.97 -14.14
C ARG A 20 1.55 -4.62 -15.61
N ALA A 21 0.83 -5.45 -16.36
CA ALA A 21 0.51 -5.21 -17.77
C ALA A 21 -0.52 -4.08 -17.95
N ASN A 22 -1.59 -4.06 -17.16
CA ASN A 22 -2.57 -2.96 -17.14
C ASN A 22 -1.94 -1.63 -16.69
N PHE A 23 -0.89 -1.69 -15.87
CA PHE A 23 -0.11 -0.52 -15.46
C PHE A 23 0.91 -0.07 -16.53
N LEU A 24 1.56 -1.01 -17.24
CA LEU A 24 2.47 -0.67 -18.34
C LEU A 24 1.72 -0.15 -19.57
N SER A 25 0.49 -0.60 -19.80
CA SER A 25 -0.39 -0.10 -20.86
C SER A 25 -0.90 1.32 -20.58
N SER A 26 -1.19 1.66 -19.31
CA SER A 26 -1.55 3.04 -18.92
C SER A 26 -0.36 4.03 -19.00
N ARG A 27 0.88 3.54 -18.96
CA ARG A 27 2.10 4.33 -19.25
C ARG A 27 2.47 4.42 -20.72
N THR A 28 2.29 3.35 -21.50
CA THR A 28 2.62 3.35 -22.94
C THR A 28 1.61 4.16 -23.74
N ALA A 29 0.33 4.14 -23.37
CA ALA A 29 -0.67 5.03 -23.96
C ALA A 29 -0.40 6.52 -23.69
N ARG A 30 0.22 6.87 -22.54
CA ARG A 30 0.64 8.26 -22.24
C ARG A 30 2.00 8.66 -22.82
N ARG A 31 2.86 7.71 -23.22
CA ARG A 31 4.20 8.00 -23.78
C ARG A 31 4.29 7.89 -25.30
N ALA A 32 3.45 7.12 -25.97
CA ALA A 32 3.57 6.88 -27.42
C ALA A 32 3.18 8.08 -28.32
N GLY A 33 2.88 9.25 -27.76
CA GLY A 33 2.58 10.45 -28.55
C GLY A 33 2.82 11.80 -27.86
N GLN A 34 3.47 11.84 -26.68
CA GLN A 34 3.74 13.11 -26.00
C GLN A 34 5.22 13.18 -25.58
N ALA A 35 5.91 14.17 -26.14
CA ALA A 35 7.19 14.66 -25.64
C ALA A 35 7.10 14.93 -24.12
N PRO A 36 8.21 14.88 -23.36
CA PRO A 36 8.20 15.25 -21.94
C PRO A 36 7.54 16.62 -21.79
N VAL A 37 6.36 16.65 -21.17
CA VAL A 37 5.61 17.89 -20.98
C VAL A 37 6.41 18.74 -19.97
N PRO A 38 6.91 19.91 -20.34
CA PRO A 38 7.53 20.81 -19.37
C PRO A 38 6.46 21.23 -18.36
N PHE A 39 6.83 21.27 -17.08
CA PHE A 39 5.97 21.75 -16.01
C PHE A 39 5.70 23.25 -16.22
N LYS A 40 4.60 23.57 -16.90
CA LYS A 40 3.96 24.88 -16.95
C LYS A 40 2.51 24.67 -16.54
N ASP A 41 2.18 25.09 -15.31
CA ASP A 41 0.88 25.53 -14.78
C ASP A 41 -0.40 24.91 -15.40
N GLY A 42 -0.37 23.59 -15.63
CA GLY A 42 -1.38 22.89 -16.44
C GLY A 42 -1.42 21.40 -16.14
N SER A 43 -1.45 21.02 -14.86
CA SER A 43 -1.81 19.65 -14.46
C SER A 43 -3.09 19.23 -15.19
N PRO A 44 -3.18 18.00 -15.73
CA PRO A 44 -4.42 17.53 -16.34
C PRO A 44 -5.58 17.76 -15.37
N ALA A 45 -6.72 18.24 -15.87
CA ALA A 45 -7.88 18.52 -15.04
C ALA A 45 -8.21 17.29 -14.19
N ILE A 46 -8.01 17.43 -12.88
CA ILE A 46 -8.27 16.37 -11.92
C ILE A 46 -9.79 16.20 -11.87
N PRO A 47 -10.34 14.98 -12.08
CA PRO A 47 -11.77 14.78 -12.01
C PRO A 47 -12.34 15.28 -10.68
N ALA A 48 -13.50 15.94 -10.71
CA ALA A 48 -14.13 16.50 -9.51
C ALA A 48 -14.42 15.45 -8.41
N ASN A 49 -14.45 14.17 -8.76
CA ASN A 49 -14.67 13.02 -7.87
C ASN A 49 -13.42 12.12 -7.69
N ALA A 50 -12.23 12.65 -8.01
CA ALA A 50 -10.98 11.92 -7.80
C ALA A 50 -10.76 11.62 -6.32
N VAL A 51 -10.34 10.38 -6.03
CA VAL A 51 -9.99 9.95 -4.66
C VAL A 51 -8.56 9.45 -4.65
N TRP A 52 -7.79 9.89 -3.67
CA TRP A 52 -6.45 9.37 -3.38
C TRP A 52 -6.54 8.43 -2.19
N THR A 53 -6.14 7.18 -2.40
CA THR A 53 -6.12 6.20 -1.32
C THR A 53 -4.68 5.92 -0.90
N ILE A 54 -4.33 6.30 0.32
CA ILE A 54 -2.98 6.16 0.83
C ILE A 54 -2.93 4.93 1.73
N VAL A 55 -2.12 3.93 1.38
CA VAL A 55 -1.77 2.83 2.27
C VAL A 55 -0.45 3.18 2.96
N THR A 56 -0.50 3.37 4.26
CA THR A 56 0.61 3.91 5.05
C THR A 56 0.78 3.23 6.40
N GLY A 57 1.93 3.44 7.03
CA GLY A 57 2.32 2.81 8.28
C GLY A 57 3.84 2.74 8.39
N LEU A 58 4.33 2.11 9.46
CA LEU A 58 5.76 1.90 9.62
C LEU A 58 6.33 0.92 8.58
N PRO A 59 7.61 1.06 8.19
CA PRO A 59 8.30 0.03 7.44
C PRO A 59 8.16 -1.33 8.13
N ARG A 60 7.78 -2.37 7.36
CA ARG A 60 7.50 -3.75 7.82
C ARG A 60 6.17 -3.98 8.57
N ALA A 61 5.29 -2.97 8.64
CA ALA A 61 3.94 -3.13 9.22
C ALA A 61 2.97 -4.01 8.40
N GLY A 62 3.31 -4.35 7.14
CA GLY A 62 2.47 -5.19 6.29
C GLY A 62 1.72 -4.47 5.16
N LEU A 63 2.16 -3.27 4.78
CA LEU A 63 1.57 -2.45 3.71
C LEU A 63 1.34 -3.20 2.39
N SER A 64 2.31 -4.02 1.98
CA SER A 64 2.22 -4.81 0.73
C SER A 64 1.08 -5.84 0.78
N LEU A 65 0.76 -6.39 1.96
CA LEU A 65 -0.37 -7.31 2.09
C LEU A 65 -1.69 -6.58 1.83
N LEU A 66 -1.88 -5.40 2.45
CA LEU A 66 -3.10 -4.63 2.25
C LEU A 66 -3.26 -4.18 0.80
N LEU A 67 -2.20 -3.69 0.16
CA LEU A 67 -2.23 -3.32 -1.26
C LEU A 67 -2.58 -4.52 -2.15
N ARG A 68 -2.09 -5.72 -1.82
CA ARG A 68 -2.47 -6.95 -2.51
C ARG A 68 -3.95 -7.28 -2.33
N MET A 69 -4.47 -7.17 -1.10
CA MET A 69 -5.91 -7.35 -0.84
C MET A 69 -6.73 -6.40 -1.71
N LEU A 70 -6.41 -5.11 -1.73
CA LEU A 70 -7.10 -4.12 -2.56
C LEU A 70 -7.07 -4.48 -4.05
N ALA A 71 -5.91 -4.91 -4.56
CA ALA A 71 -5.77 -5.31 -5.95
C ALA A 71 -6.63 -6.53 -6.31
N PHE A 72 -6.73 -7.53 -5.41
CA PHE A 72 -7.63 -8.68 -5.57
C PHE A 72 -9.10 -8.23 -5.57
N GLY A 73 -9.42 -7.28 -4.69
CA GLY A 73 -10.67 -6.54 -4.63
C GLY A 73 -11.05 -5.79 -5.91
N GLY A 74 -10.13 -5.71 -6.88
CA GLY A 74 -10.31 -4.98 -8.13
C GLY A 74 -10.09 -3.47 -8.02
N TYR A 75 -9.56 -3.01 -6.88
CA TYR A 75 -9.18 -1.61 -6.65
C TYR A 75 -7.90 -1.29 -7.43
N PRO A 76 -7.83 -0.16 -8.18
CA PRO A 76 -6.61 0.23 -8.87
C PRO A 76 -5.47 0.53 -7.88
N VAL A 77 -4.30 -0.06 -8.10
CA VAL A 77 -3.11 0.15 -7.26
C VAL A 77 -1.98 0.76 -8.09
N LEU A 78 -1.40 1.84 -7.60
CA LEU A 78 -0.24 2.50 -8.21
C LEU A 78 1.05 1.89 -7.66
N THR A 79 1.85 1.32 -8.56
CA THR A 79 3.20 0.82 -8.28
C THR A 79 4.02 0.84 -9.55
N ASP A 80 5.33 1.07 -9.47
CA ASP A 80 6.23 1.03 -10.64
C ASP A 80 6.69 -0.38 -11.04
N GLY A 81 6.43 -1.39 -10.20
CA GLY A 81 6.81 -2.78 -10.44
C GLY A 81 8.31 -3.01 -10.61
N ARG A 82 9.16 -2.08 -10.15
CA ARG A 82 10.63 -2.13 -10.34
C ARG A 82 11.32 -3.08 -9.39
N ARG A 83 10.78 -3.26 -8.19
CA ARG A 83 11.37 -4.14 -7.18
C ARG A 83 10.80 -5.56 -7.30
N PRO A 84 11.59 -6.55 -7.75
CA PRO A 84 11.11 -7.92 -7.88
C PRO A 84 10.84 -8.54 -6.49
N PRO A 85 10.06 -9.63 -6.43
CA PRO A 85 9.96 -10.46 -5.24
C PRO A 85 11.34 -10.94 -4.74
N ASP A 86 11.46 -11.14 -3.43
CA ASP A 86 12.66 -11.68 -2.77
C ASP A 86 12.28 -12.63 -1.63
N VAL A 87 13.28 -13.18 -0.93
CA VAL A 87 13.07 -14.13 0.18
C VAL A 87 12.29 -13.53 1.37
N HIS A 88 12.30 -12.20 1.53
CA HIS A 88 11.59 -11.51 2.61
C HIS A 88 10.18 -11.07 2.21
N ASN A 89 9.90 -11.00 0.92
CA ASN A 89 8.59 -10.71 0.35
C ASN A 89 8.42 -11.46 -0.99
N PRO A 90 8.07 -12.75 -0.94
CA PRO A 90 8.01 -13.61 -2.13
C PRO A 90 6.87 -13.24 -3.07
N LEU A 91 5.99 -12.33 -2.64
CA LEU A 91 4.85 -11.86 -3.41
C LEU A 91 5.05 -10.44 -3.97
N GLY A 92 6.27 -9.90 -3.88
CA GLY A 92 6.65 -8.66 -4.55
C GLY A 92 6.22 -7.38 -3.83
N TYR A 93 6.72 -6.25 -4.32
CA TYR A 93 6.57 -4.95 -3.68
C TYR A 93 5.72 -4.00 -4.53
N PHE A 94 5.06 -3.07 -3.84
CA PHE A 94 4.17 -2.08 -4.43
C PHE A 94 4.76 -0.66 -4.34
N GLU A 95 6.08 -0.53 -4.46
CA GLU A 95 6.71 0.78 -4.41
C GLU A 95 6.35 1.60 -5.65
N TRP A 96 6.39 2.92 -5.49
CA TRP A 96 6.28 3.89 -6.57
C TRP A 96 7.38 4.93 -6.39
N ALA A 97 8.47 4.79 -7.17
CA ALA A 97 9.69 5.58 -7.00
C ALA A 97 9.49 7.12 -6.88
N PRO A 98 8.54 7.77 -7.59
CA PRO A 98 8.29 9.20 -7.41
C PRO A 98 7.86 9.62 -5.99
N ALA A 99 7.36 8.70 -5.16
CA ALA A 99 7.02 8.98 -3.76
C ALA A 99 8.19 9.61 -2.98
N ALA A 100 9.44 9.22 -3.29
CA ALA A 100 10.63 9.77 -2.64
C ALA A 100 10.80 11.28 -2.85
N ARG A 101 10.18 11.86 -3.89
CA ARG A 101 10.27 13.28 -4.25
C ARG A 101 9.08 14.10 -3.78
N LEU A 102 8.11 13.54 -3.06
CA LEU A 102 6.92 14.28 -2.63
C LEU A 102 7.27 15.50 -1.75
N HIS A 103 8.37 15.45 -0.98
CA HIS A 103 8.83 16.57 -0.17
C HIS A 103 9.27 17.80 -0.99
N VAL A 104 9.73 17.61 -2.23
CA VAL A 104 10.15 18.69 -3.15
C VAL A 104 9.15 18.93 -4.28
N ALA A 105 8.36 17.93 -4.64
CA ALA A 105 7.35 17.99 -5.69
C ALA A 105 6.04 17.33 -5.22
N PRO A 106 5.29 17.97 -4.31
CA PRO A 106 4.03 17.43 -3.76
C PRO A 106 2.99 17.07 -4.81
N ARG A 107 2.96 17.81 -5.93
CA ARG A 107 2.02 17.62 -7.04
C ARG A 107 2.21 16.31 -7.80
N LEU A 108 3.31 15.58 -7.60
CA LEU A 108 3.44 14.21 -8.14
C LEU A 108 2.28 13.31 -7.70
N ILE A 109 1.66 13.58 -6.55
CA ILE A 109 0.49 12.84 -6.07
C ILE A 109 -0.72 12.90 -7.03
N ASP A 110 -0.77 13.87 -7.94
CA ASP A 110 -1.83 13.97 -8.94
C ASP A 110 -1.88 12.71 -9.85
N GLU A 111 -0.74 12.04 -10.06
CA GLU A 111 -0.67 10.76 -10.80
C GLU A 111 -1.42 9.62 -10.10
N ALA A 112 -1.66 9.72 -8.79
CA ALA A 112 -2.30 8.71 -7.97
C ALA A 112 -3.83 8.87 -7.86
N ALA A 113 -4.41 9.79 -8.62
CA ALA A 113 -5.87 9.96 -8.67
C ALA A 113 -6.57 8.63 -8.99
N ASN A 114 -7.57 8.26 -8.19
CA ASN A 114 -8.33 7.01 -8.27
C ASN A 114 -7.53 5.72 -8.08
N HIS A 115 -6.33 5.81 -7.50
CA HIS A 115 -5.49 4.66 -7.17
C HIS A 115 -5.19 4.60 -5.67
N ALA A 116 -4.96 3.38 -5.18
CA ALA A 116 -4.27 3.15 -3.92
C ALA A 116 -2.76 3.17 -4.15
N LEU A 117 -2.00 3.87 -3.33
CA LEU A 117 -0.54 3.85 -3.38
C LEU A 117 0.07 3.65 -2.00
N LYS A 118 1.27 3.08 -1.98
CA LYS A 118 2.08 2.93 -0.78
C LYS A 118 2.83 4.22 -0.48
N LEU A 119 2.72 4.74 0.74
CA LEU A 119 3.59 5.79 1.25
C LEU A 119 4.11 5.42 2.65
N PRO A 120 5.35 5.78 3.01
CA PRO A 120 5.76 5.75 4.41
C PRO A 120 4.96 6.79 5.22
N ALA A 121 4.73 6.52 6.50
CA ALA A 121 3.95 7.41 7.38
C ALA A 121 4.46 8.86 7.40
N ASP A 122 5.78 9.05 7.30
CA ASP A 122 6.41 10.38 7.28
C ASP A 122 6.07 11.19 6.02
N ALA A 123 5.76 10.54 4.90
CA ALA A 123 5.46 11.25 3.66
C ALA A 123 4.06 11.90 3.65
N LEU A 124 3.20 11.59 4.62
CA LEU A 124 1.87 12.20 4.73
C LEU A 124 1.92 13.71 4.92
N SER A 125 2.95 14.23 5.60
CA SER A 125 3.11 15.68 5.82
C SER A 125 3.44 16.46 4.54
N HIS A 126 3.90 15.78 3.50
CA HIS A 126 4.26 16.40 2.22
C HIS A 126 3.11 16.48 1.23
N LEU A 127 1.95 15.88 1.54
CA LEU A 127 0.81 15.89 0.62
C LEU A 127 0.14 17.28 0.55
N PRO A 128 -0.37 17.73 -0.61
CA PRO A 128 -1.18 18.94 -0.69
C PRO A 128 -2.45 18.85 0.17
N ARG A 129 -2.82 19.95 0.86
CA ARG A 129 -4.05 20.05 1.69
C ARG A 129 -5.27 20.60 0.93
N ASP A 130 -5.14 20.80 -0.37
CA ASP A 130 -6.21 21.27 -1.26
C ASP A 130 -7.20 20.17 -1.68
N ARG A 131 -7.15 19.00 -1.04
CA ARG A 131 -7.98 17.82 -1.34
C ARG A 131 -8.07 16.89 -0.14
N ARG A 132 -8.99 15.93 -0.23
CA ARG A 132 -9.14 14.86 0.76
C ARG A 132 -8.45 13.57 0.33
N TYR A 133 -7.97 12.81 1.31
CA TYR A 133 -7.37 11.50 1.12
C TYR A 133 -8.06 10.48 2.01
N ARG A 134 -8.25 9.27 1.48
CA ARG A 134 -8.60 8.09 2.27
C ARG A 134 -7.32 7.40 2.70
N VAL A 135 -7.02 7.42 3.98
CA VAL A 135 -5.78 6.87 4.55
C VAL A 135 -6.09 5.54 5.23
N LEU A 136 -5.49 4.47 4.73
CA LEU A 136 -5.47 3.17 5.38
C LEU A 136 -4.16 3.05 6.16
N PHE A 137 -4.22 3.32 7.47
CA PHE A 137 -3.06 3.33 8.34
C PHE A 137 -2.86 1.95 8.98
N VAL A 138 -1.88 1.19 8.49
CA VAL A 138 -1.58 -0.15 8.96
C VAL A 138 -0.76 -0.10 10.25
N THR A 139 -1.30 -0.68 11.32
CA THR A 139 -0.64 -0.81 12.62
C THR A 139 -0.22 -2.26 12.86
N ARG A 140 0.91 -2.45 13.54
CA ARG A 140 1.44 -3.78 13.89
C ARG A 140 2.26 -3.65 15.16
N ASP A 141 2.29 -4.74 15.92
CA ASP A 141 3.12 -4.89 17.12
C ASP A 141 4.57 -4.39 16.85
N PRO A 142 5.05 -3.38 17.59
CA PRO A 142 6.39 -2.83 17.42
C PRO A 142 7.52 -3.85 17.60
N GLU A 143 7.35 -4.86 18.46
CA GLU A 143 8.32 -5.94 18.64
C GLU A 143 8.37 -6.85 17.41
N GLU A 144 7.22 -7.14 16.78
CA GLU A 144 7.19 -7.87 15.50
C GLU A 144 7.87 -7.08 14.38
N ILE A 145 7.67 -5.76 14.35
CA ILE A 145 8.34 -4.87 13.39
C ILE A 145 9.85 -4.90 13.63
N ALA A 146 10.30 -4.69 14.87
CA ALA A 146 11.72 -4.70 15.24
C ALA A 146 12.39 -6.03 14.85
N ARG A 147 11.77 -7.17 15.19
CA ARG A 147 12.27 -8.50 14.78
C ARG A 147 12.35 -8.64 13.27
N SER A 148 11.33 -8.20 12.53
CA SER A 148 11.38 -8.24 11.06
C SER A 148 12.47 -7.34 10.48
N GLN A 149 12.73 -6.19 11.08
CA GLN A 149 13.81 -5.28 10.64
C GLN A 149 15.18 -5.89 10.92
N ALA A 150 15.39 -6.49 12.10
CA ALA A 150 16.61 -7.22 12.44
C ALA A 150 16.94 -8.31 11.42
N THR A 151 15.94 -9.13 11.03
CA THR A 151 16.10 -10.17 10.00
C THR A 151 16.52 -9.61 8.64
N VAL A 152 15.93 -8.49 8.21
CA VAL A 152 16.23 -7.89 6.90
C VAL A 152 17.60 -7.22 6.90
N LEU A 153 18.02 -6.64 8.02
CA LEU A 153 19.32 -6.00 8.16
C LEU A 153 20.45 -6.99 8.47
N GLY A 154 20.12 -8.24 8.82
CA GLY A 154 21.10 -9.24 9.23
C GLY A 154 21.84 -8.89 10.53
N LYS A 155 21.22 -8.09 11.41
CA LYS A 155 21.80 -7.67 12.68
C LYS A 155 20.74 -7.48 13.76
N GLU A 156 21.16 -7.58 15.01
CA GLU A 156 20.32 -7.22 16.14
C GLU A 156 20.05 -5.71 16.16
N LEU A 157 18.88 -5.36 16.70
CA LEU A 157 18.51 -3.98 16.94
C LEU A 157 18.67 -3.64 18.43
N PRO A 158 18.87 -2.36 18.79
CA PRO A 158 18.88 -1.92 20.18
C PRO A 158 17.60 -2.34 20.91
N ALA A 159 17.70 -2.57 22.22
CA ALA A 159 16.57 -3.01 23.05
C ALA A 159 15.39 -2.03 22.99
N GLU A 160 15.69 -0.74 22.88
CA GLU A 160 14.72 0.35 22.78
C GLU A 160 14.07 0.49 21.39
N ALA A 161 14.49 -0.29 20.38
CA ALA A 161 14.00 -0.14 19.02
C ALA A 161 12.47 -0.32 18.93
N ALA A 162 11.91 -1.30 19.64
CA ALA A 162 10.46 -1.53 19.68
C ALA A 162 9.72 -0.33 20.28
N GLU A 163 10.23 0.25 21.37
CA GLU A 163 9.63 1.43 22.00
C GLU A 163 9.68 2.66 21.07
N GLN A 164 10.82 2.88 20.40
CA GLN A 164 10.96 3.96 19.42
C GLN A 164 9.99 3.80 18.25
N LEU A 165 9.82 2.57 17.76
CA LEU A 165 8.83 2.26 16.72
C LEU A 165 7.41 2.51 17.22
N ALA A 166 7.07 2.09 18.44
CA ALA A 166 5.77 2.30 19.06
C ALA A 166 5.43 3.80 19.11
N ARG A 167 6.34 4.61 19.67
CA ARG A 167 6.18 6.06 19.77
C ARG A 167 5.98 6.69 18.39
N ARG A 168 6.84 6.36 17.42
CA ARG A 168 6.72 6.87 16.05
C ARG A 168 5.39 6.50 15.40
N ALA A 169 4.92 5.25 15.54
CA ALA A 169 3.62 4.84 15.01
C ALA A 169 2.48 5.67 15.61
N SER A 170 2.44 5.80 16.94
CA SER A 170 1.41 6.56 17.66
C SER A 170 1.40 8.03 17.26
N GLU A 171 2.56 8.68 17.22
CA GLU A 171 2.69 10.08 16.79
C GLU A 171 2.18 10.29 15.36
N ARG A 172 2.56 9.41 14.42
CA ARG A 172 2.15 9.53 13.02
C ARG A 172 0.66 9.26 12.84
N LEU A 173 0.10 8.29 13.55
CA LEU A 173 -1.33 8.00 13.53
C LEU A 173 -2.15 9.16 14.11
N ALA A 174 -1.71 9.72 15.24
CA ALA A 174 -2.35 10.87 15.87
C ALA A 174 -2.32 12.10 14.95
N ALA A 175 -1.16 12.40 14.34
CA ALA A 175 -1.03 13.48 13.38
C ALA A 175 -1.93 13.28 12.15
N ALA A 176 -2.03 12.05 11.63
CA ALA A 176 -2.92 11.75 10.52
C ALA A 176 -4.40 11.94 10.88
N ARG A 177 -4.83 11.54 12.08
CA ARG A 177 -6.21 11.72 12.56
C ARG A 177 -6.58 13.19 12.83
N ALA A 178 -5.60 14.00 13.22
CA ALA A 178 -5.81 15.42 13.50
C ALA A 178 -5.92 16.28 12.22
N ASP A 179 -5.43 15.79 11.08
CA ASP A 179 -5.45 16.53 9.82
C ASP A 179 -6.78 16.34 9.08
N SER A 180 -7.54 17.43 8.93
CA SER A 180 -8.85 17.43 8.26
C SER A 180 -8.81 17.00 6.78
N ALA A 181 -7.63 17.00 6.14
CA ALA A 181 -7.47 16.48 4.79
C ALA A 181 -7.55 14.95 4.73
N PHE A 182 -7.48 14.25 5.86
CA PHE A 182 -7.41 12.80 5.92
C PHE A 182 -8.65 12.18 6.58
N ASP A 183 -9.30 11.30 5.83
CA ASP A 183 -10.20 10.30 6.41
C ASP A 183 -9.33 9.08 6.74
N VAL A 184 -9.24 8.69 8.02
CA VAL A 184 -8.29 7.65 8.45
C VAL A 184 -9.03 6.40 8.94
N LEU A 185 -8.72 5.25 8.34
CA LEU A 185 -9.05 3.93 8.87
C LEU A 185 -7.76 3.27 9.38
N GLU A 186 -7.74 2.95 10.67
CA GLU A 186 -6.67 2.14 11.25
C GLU A 186 -6.90 0.65 10.90
N VAL A 187 -5.85 -0.02 10.45
CA VAL A 187 -5.88 -1.41 9.99
C VAL A 187 -4.84 -2.22 10.78
N PRO A 188 -5.21 -2.83 11.92
CA PRO A 188 -4.31 -3.70 12.66
C PRO A 188 -3.96 -4.95 11.85
N PHE A 189 -2.68 -5.10 11.52
CA PHE A 189 -2.16 -6.16 10.65
C PHE A 189 -2.54 -7.57 11.10
N ASN A 190 -2.49 -7.82 12.42
CA ASN A 190 -2.81 -9.13 12.97
C ASN A 190 -4.32 -9.41 12.92
N GLU A 191 -5.18 -8.39 13.09
CA GLU A 191 -6.62 -8.53 12.87
C GLU A 191 -6.95 -8.77 11.40
N LEU A 192 -6.34 -7.99 10.50
CA LEU A 192 -6.48 -8.15 9.04
C LEU A 192 -6.16 -9.57 8.60
N ARG A 193 -5.12 -10.18 9.19
CA ARG A 193 -4.71 -11.55 8.89
C ARG A 193 -5.60 -12.63 9.50
N ARG A 194 -6.12 -12.41 10.70
CA ARG A 194 -6.99 -13.39 11.39
C ARG A 194 -8.40 -13.38 10.83
N HIS A 195 -8.90 -12.21 10.45
CA HIS A 195 -10.28 -11.99 10.03
C HIS A 195 -10.36 -11.34 8.63
N PRO A 196 -9.76 -11.94 7.58
CA PRO A 196 -9.66 -11.31 6.26
C PRO A 196 -11.01 -10.92 5.64
N ALA A 197 -12.05 -11.73 5.83
CA ALA A 197 -13.38 -11.46 5.29
C ALA A 197 -14.06 -10.27 6.00
N GLU A 198 -13.94 -10.18 7.32
CA GLU A 198 -14.47 -9.05 8.09
C GLU A 198 -13.76 -7.75 7.70
N TRP A 199 -12.43 -7.80 7.54
CA TRP A 199 -11.66 -6.64 7.10
C TRP A 199 -11.92 -6.29 5.65
N ALA A 200 -12.16 -7.25 4.77
CA ALA A 200 -12.62 -6.98 3.40
C ALA A 200 -13.92 -6.16 3.42
N ALA A 201 -14.90 -6.52 4.27
CA ALA A 201 -16.13 -5.75 4.42
C ALA A 201 -15.87 -4.32 4.95
N ARG A 202 -15.03 -4.17 6.00
CA ARG A 202 -14.67 -2.85 6.55
C ARG A 202 -13.96 -1.95 5.54
N LEU A 203 -13.00 -2.50 4.80
CA LEU A 203 -12.30 -1.81 3.72
C LEU A 203 -13.27 -1.38 2.62
N THR A 204 -14.24 -2.23 2.29
CA THR A 204 -15.28 -1.92 1.29
C THR A 204 -16.16 -0.76 1.73
N ALA A 205 -16.63 -0.77 2.98
CA ALA A 205 -17.43 0.32 3.53
C ALA A 205 -16.65 1.64 3.54
N PHE A 206 -15.38 1.61 3.92
CA PHE A 206 -14.53 2.81 4.00
C PHE A 206 -14.13 3.37 2.62
N LEU A 207 -13.82 2.49 1.66
CA LEU A 207 -13.39 2.87 0.32
C LEU A 207 -14.56 3.12 -0.64
N GLY A 208 -15.80 2.85 -0.24
CA GLY A 208 -16.95 2.89 -1.13
C GLY A 208 -17.07 1.60 -1.96
N PRO A 209 -18.20 0.89 -1.87
CA PRO A 209 -18.41 -0.39 -2.56
C PRO A 209 -18.28 -0.28 -4.08
N GLU A 210 -18.59 0.88 -4.66
CA GLU A 210 -18.50 1.14 -6.10
C GLU A 210 -17.07 1.08 -6.65
N ARG A 211 -16.05 1.17 -5.78
CA ARG A 211 -14.63 1.19 -6.18
C ARG A 211 -13.97 -0.18 -6.15
N LEU A 212 -14.61 -1.15 -5.52
CA LEU A 212 -14.14 -2.53 -5.42
C LEU A 212 -15.01 -3.39 -6.32
N ARG A 213 -14.42 -3.88 -7.42
CA ARG A 213 -15.14 -4.71 -8.38
C ARG A 213 -15.41 -6.12 -7.87
N ARG A 214 -14.60 -6.60 -6.93
CA ARG A 214 -14.62 -7.98 -6.40
C ARG A 214 -14.23 -8.03 -4.92
N PRO A 215 -14.93 -7.30 -4.02
CA PRO A 215 -14.54 -7.21 -2.61
C PRO A 215 -14.38 -8.59 -1.92
N GLU A 216 -15.16 -9.59 -2.34
CA GLU A 216 -15.07 -10.98 -1.90
C GLU A 216 -13.71 -11.63 -2.20
N ALA A 217 -13.01 -11.20 -3.25
CA ALA A 217 -11.71 -11.75 -3.63
C ALA A 217 -10.56 -11.27 -2.72
N MET A 218 -10.76 -10.20 -1.93
CA MET A 218 -9.71 -9.62 -1.09
C MET A 218 -9.13 -10.63 -0.09
N ALA A 219 -9.97 -11.49 0.49
CA ALA A 219 -9.53 -12.48 1.47
C ALA A 219 -8.53 -13.49 0.87
N GLY A 220 -8.66 -13.81 -0.43
CA GLY A 220 -7.75 -14.71 -1.15
C GLY A 220 -6.32 -14.20 -1.26
N ALA A 221 -6.06 -12.92 -0.98
CA ALA A 221 -4.71 -12.37 -0.95
C ALA A 221 -3.90 -12.80 0.29
N ILE A 222 -4.52 -13.35 1.34
CA ILE A 222 -3.81 -13.81 2.54
C ILE A 222 -3.41 -15.27 2.36
N HIS A 223 -2.13 -15.50 2.03
CA HIS A 223 -1.63 -16.84 1.79
C HIS A 223 -1.30 -17.57 3.12
N PRO A 224 -1.75 -18.82 3.33
CA PRO A 224 -1.49 -19.58 4.55
C PRO A 224 -0.01 -19.88 4.79
N ASP A 225 0.79 -20.06 3.73
CA ASP A 225 2.24 -20.37 3.81
C ASP A 225 3.17 -19.15 3.86
N LEU A 226 2.67 -17.92 3.96
CA LEU A 226 3.59 -16.79 4.19
C LEU A 226 4.24 -16.96 5.58
N PRO A 227 5.57 -16.78 5.71
CA PRO A 227 6.27 -17.00 6.95
C PRO A 227 5.56 -16.32 8.11
N ARG A 228 5.06 -17.13 9.06
CA ARG A 228 4.59 -16.60 10.33
C ARG A 228 5.86 -16.23 11.09
N HIS A 229 6.12 -14.93 11.25
CA HIS A 229 7.00 -14.49 12.34
C HIS A 229 6.28 -14.82 13.64
N ARG A 230 6.32 -16.09 14.05
CA ARG A 230 5.70 -16.55 15.29
C ARG A 230 6.35 -15.78 16.44
N ARG A 231 5.57 -15.41 17.45
CA ARG A 231 6.15 -15.17 18.77
C ARG A 231 6.82 -16.49 19.17
N ALA A 232 8.11 -16.43 19.47
CA ALA A 232 8.74 -17.49 20.25
C ALA A 232 8.20 -17.36 21.68
#